data_AF-A0A024TMW6-F1
#
_entry.id   AF-A0A024TMW6-F1
#
_cell.length_a   1.000
_cell.length_b   1.000
_cell.length_c   1.000
_cell.angle_alpha   90.00
_cell.angle_beta   90.00
_cell.angle_gamma   90.00
#
_symmetry.space_group_name_H-M   'P 1'
#
loop_
_entity.id
_entity.type
_entity.pdbx_description
1 polymer ?
#
loop_
_entity_poly.entity_id
_entity_poly.type
_entity_poly.pdbx_seq_one_letter_code
_entity_poly.pdbx_strand_id
1 'polypeptide(L)'
;MEEYLDSFVCPITHDVMVDPVVASDGHSYERTSITQWFRSNSTSPITNAVVHHKHLVPNHALKQAIHEFRDRFAPFFDCDKSSKRPVPGSTPVLLPMLEPLPERGTFLYVVVEQPMPVYVAPSFVTAQSTSFPVNTIILGKERLYGEDNVIFVELSGHHEGQYVRESTRDGTPCLQRLEIVHTLLAFVITRPTPLSLWPSPSVPSNSLYKAYPHDIVSIEATVVDLEARTYGRLEQSKLWVHLDDWGPLIRLTIDTNPQLYLLPRAMDLCSNANNTNLGVPLIELPAFSLVKSNAAVSLDSSTTFVRTTVPSSHGNESDLHGWLALTDVAPLENPPPRIAEGPAGKLIQLVLQQAGMMALVLDEVQETGDVSQRMFMRHLPRRFERQLFNCVQKGRRIHRMALGPRGEWYCSGAKPDGTGDCCWASDDVPPRFRAEMEPNSLVTFGDNNEYAMVLGSGGVLSSNISTSLLHRLKRARRVHMMLLARYGGYVVKDNLGMDCSGLDPEFEAALRERPRGAGQICTGKPCACMASPRC
;
A
#
# COMPACT_ATOMS: atom_id res chain seq x y z
N MET A 1 -32.62 9.18 1.69
CA MET A 1 -32.81 7.72 1.64
C MET A 1 -32.16 7.20 2.90
N GLU A 2 -32.95 6.55 3.75
CA GLU A 2 -32.63 6.18 5.14
C GLU A 2 -31.56 5.09 5.18
N GLU A 3 -30.35 5.38 5.67
CA GLU A 3 -29.33 4.33 5.90
C GLU A 3 -29.43 3.83 7.35
N TYR A 4 -30.33 2.88 7.60
CA TYR A 4 -30.17 1.98 8.72
C TYR A 4 -29.01 1.01 8.43
N LEU A 5 -28.32 0.55 9.47
CA LEU A 5 -27.38 -0.55 9.30
C LEU A 5 -28.13 -1.75 8.70
N ASP A 6 -27.58 -2.38 7.65
CA ASP A 6 -28.17 -3.55 7.00
C ASP A 6 -28.52 -4.68 8.00
N SER A 7 -27.77 -4.75 9.12
CA SER A 7 -28.00 -5.71 10.20
C SER A 7 -29.30 -5.46 10.99
N PHE A 8 -29.91 -4.27 10.90
CA PHE A 8 -31.16 -3.91 11.57
C PHE A 8 -32.39 -4.17 10.70
N VAL A 9 -32.18 -4.34 9.40
CA VAL A 9 -33.24 -4.51 8.42
C VAL A 9 -33.60 -5.99 8.28
N CYS A 10 -34.89 -6.31 8.31
CA CYS A 10 -35.35 -7.67 8.12
C CYS A 10 -35.18 -8.08 6.64
N PRO A 11 -34.53 -9.23 6.35
CA PRO A 11 -34.35 -9.70 4.97
C PRO A 11 -35.64 -10.08 4.22
N ILE A 12 -36.78 -10.20 4.91
CA ILE A 12 -38.08 -10.52 4.31
C ILE A 12 -38.89 -9.24 4.04
N THR A 13 -38.96 -8.32 5.01
CA THR A 13 -39.79 -7.12 4.90
C THR A 13 -39.04 -5.93 4.30
N HIS A 14 -37.71 -5.99 4.28
CA HIS A 14 -36.84 -4.86 3.94
C HIS A 14 -37.09 -3.62 4.81
N ASP A 15 -37.57 -3.82 6.04
CA ASP A 15 -37.85 -2.77 7.02
C ASP A 15 -37.14 -3.09 8.35
N VAL A 16 -36.92 -2.07 9.20
CA VAL A 16 -36.23 -2.21 10.48
C VAL A 16 -36.99 -3.15 11.41
N MET A 17 -36.29 -4.14 11.97
CA MET A 17 -36.88 -5.12 12.87
C MET A 17 -37.34 -4.46 14.18
N VAL A 18 -38.58 -4.72 14.57
CA VAL A 18 -39.17 -4.30 15.85
C VAL A 18 -39.04 -5.42 16.88
N ASP A 19 -39.19 -6.67 16.45
CA ASP A 19 -39.02 -7.85 17.30
C ASP A 19 -38.12 -8.91 16.63
N PRO A 20 -36.78 -8.69 16.61
CA PRO A 20 -35.86 -9.58 15.92
C PRO A 20 -35.79 -10.96 16.57
N VAL A 21 -35.87 -12.01 15.76
CA VAL A 21 -35.74 -13.43 16.15
C VAL A 21 -34.73 -14.13 15.24
N VAL A 22 -33.97 -15.07 15.81
CA VAL A 22 -32.99 -15.90 15.09
C VAL A 22 -33.64 -17.24 14.71
N ALA A 23 -33.51 -17.64 13.45
CA ALA A 23 -33.90 -18.97 12.97
C ALA A 23 -32.71 -19.96 13.01
N SER A 24 -32.95 -21.25 12.73
CA SER A 24 -31.89 -22.28 12.82
C SER A 24 -30.74 -22.12 11.82
N ASP A 25 -30.90 -21.21 10.85
CA ASP A 25 -29.88 -20.85 9.86
C ASP A 25 -28.94 -19.74 10.35
N GLY A 26 -29.10 -19.28 11.61
CA GLY A 26 -28.25 -18.26 12.23
C GLY A 26 -28.58 -16.82 11.84
N HIS A 27 -29.62 -16.57 11.04
CA HIS A 27 -30.00 -15.22 10.60
C HIS A 27 -31.14 -14.65 11.43
N SER A 28 -31.19 -13.32 11.55
CA SER A 28 -32.24 -12.59 12.27
C SER A 28 -33.32 -12.08 11.33
N TYR A 29 -34.57 -12.20 11.75
CA TYR A 29 -35.75 -11.78 11.01
C TYR A 29 -36.76 -11.10 11.93
N GLU A 30 -37.68 -10.31 11.36
CA GLU A 30 -38.86 -9.85 12.07
C GLU A 30 -39.77 -11.05 12.40
N ARG A 31 -40.21 -11.16 13.66
CA ARG A 31 -40.95 -12.33 14.16
C ARG A 31 -42.17 -12.65 13.33
N THR A 32 -42.98 -11.66 13.01
CA THR A 32 -44.24 -11.84 12.27
C THR A 32 -43.98 -12.43 10.89
N SER A 33 -42.98 -11.92 10.20
CA SER A 33 -42.61 -12.28 8.82
C SER A 33 -42.03 -13.69 8.72
N ILE A 34 -41.08 -14.05 9.58
CA ILE A 34 -40.50 -15.41 9.54
C ILE A 34 -41.50 -16.47 10.03
N THR A 35 -42.37 -16.11 10.98
CA THR A 35 -43.46 -17.01 11.42
C THR A 35 -44.44 -17.27 10.27
N GLN A 36 -44.78 -16.25 9.49
CA GLN A 36 -45.61 -16.42 8.30
C GLN A 36 -44.91 -17.25 7.22
N TRP A 37 -43.63 -17.00 6.97
CA TRP A 37 -42.84 -17.79 6.02
C TRP A 37 -42.82 -19.28 6.38
N PHE A 38 -42.60 -19.61 7.65
CA PHE A 38 -42.58 -21.00 8.12
C PHE A 38 -43.93 -21.70 8.20
N ARG A 39 -45.06 -21.00 7.99
CA ARG A 39 -46.36 -21.65 7.80
C ARG A 39 -46.46 -22.35 6.44
N SER A 40 -45.84 -21.77 5.41
CA SER A 40 -45.94 -22.28 4.03
C SER A 40 -44.64 -22.92 3.53
N ASN A 41 -43.49 -22.61 4.15
CA ASN A 41 -42.18 -23.05 3.71
C ASN A 41 -41.40 -23.76 4.83
N SER A 42 -40.44 -24.60 4.46
CA SER A 42 -39.48 -25.26 5.36
C SER A 42 -38.03 -24.96 5.00
N THR A 43 -37.80 -23.81 4.37
CA THR A 43 -36.50 -23.35 3.87
C THR A 43 -36.15 -21.99 4.46
N SER A 44 -34.85 -21.67 4.51
CA SER A 44 -34.33 -20.35 4.88
C SER A 44 -34.69 -19.31 3.81
N PRO A 45 -35.25 -18.15 4.17
CA PRO A 45 -35.52 -17.06 3.23
C PRO A 45 -34.27 -16.50 2.51
N ILE A 46 -33.08 -16.65 3.11
CA ILE A 46 -31.83 -16.09 2.57
C ILE A 46 -31.08 -17.13 1.74
N THR A 47 -30.90 -18.32 2.30
CA THR A 47 -30.04 -19.35 1.67
C THR A 47 -30.82 -20.34 0.82
N ASN A 48 -32.15 -20.33 0.87
CA ASN A 48 -33.05 -21.33 0.28
C ASN A 48 -32.78 -22.78 0.74
N ALA A 49 -31.92 -23.00 1.73
CA ALA A 49 -31.63 -24.31 2.29
C ALA A 49 -32.74 -24.75 3.25
N VAL A 50 -32.96 -26.07 3.38
CA VAL A 50 -33.92 -26.63 4.34
C VAL A 50 -33.46 -26.33 5.77
N VAL A 51 -34.34 -25.75 6.59
CA VAL A 51 -34.03 -25.44 7.99
C VAL A 51 -34.13 -26.70 8.86
N HIS A 52 -33.19 -26.88 9.79
CA HIS A 52 -33.16 -28.04 10.69
C HIS A 52 -34.40 -28.10 11.60
N HIS A 53 -34.91 -26.94 12.03
CA HIS A 53 -36.14 -26.83 12.80
C HIS A 53 -36.76 -25.44 12.63
N LYS A 54 -38.06 -25.32 12.90
CA LYS A 54 -38.82 -24.05 12.82
C LYS A 54 -38.86 -23.26 14.13
N HIS A 55 -38.07 -23.63 15.13
CA HIS A 55 -37.96 -22.87 16.38
C HIS A 55 -37.29 -21.52 16.15
N LEU A 56 -37.84 -20.48 16.75
CA LEU A 56 -37.37 -19.10 16.68
C LEU A 56 -36.89 -18.67 18.07
N VAL A 57 -35.66 -18.17 18.15
CA VAL A 57 -35.06 -17.70 19.41
C VAL A 57 -35.08 -16.16 19.40
N PRO A 58 -35.64 -15.49 20.42
CA PRO A 58 -35.60 -14.02 20.49
C PRO A 58 -34.17 -13.48 20.51
N ASN A 59 -33.87 -12.48 19.66
CA ASN A 59 -32.59 -11.79 19.63
C ASN A 59 -32.63 -10.52 20.49
N HIS A 60 -32.52 -10.69 21.81
CA HIS A 60 -32.58 -9.56 22.75
C HIS A 60 -31.47 -8.54 22.53
N ALA A 61 -30.26 -8.98 22.15
CA ALA A 61 -29.12 -8.10 21.90
C ALA A 61 -29.37 -7.19 20.69
N LEU A 62 -29.86 -7.75 19.57
CA LEU A 62 -30.20 -6.95 18.38
C LEU A 62 -31.37 -6.01 18.65
N LYS A 63 -32.38 -6.46 19.40
CA LYS A 63 -33.51 -5.61 19.81
C LYS A 63 -33.05 -4.41 20.63
N GLN A 64 -32.13 -4.61 21.57
CA GLN A 64 -31.55 -3.53 22.37
C GLN A 64 -30.70 -2.60 21.50
N ALA A 65 -29.87 -3.13 20.60
CA ALA A 65 -29.06 -2.31 19.69
C ALA A 65 -29.92 -1.42 18.77
N ILE A 66 -31.02 -1.94 18.24
CA ILE A 66 -31.99 -1.17 17.44
C ILE A 66 -32.66 -0.09 18.30
N HIS A 67 -33.02 -0.40 19.55
CA HIS A 67 -33.61 0.57 20.47
C HIS A 67 -32.62 1.68 20.83
N GLU A 68 -31.38 1.35 21.18
CA GLU A 68 -30.34 2.33 21.48
C GLU A 68 -29.95 3.17 20.26
N PHE A 69 -30.03 2.60 19.06
CA PHE A 69 -29.87 3.35 17.81
C PHE A 69 -31.04 4.33 17.65
N ARG A 70 -32.28 3.85 17.78
CA ARG A 70 -33.46 4.72 17.72
C ARG A 70 -33.41 5.82 18.76
N ASP A 71 -33.07 5.56 20.01
CA ASP A 71 -33.00 6.59 21.06
C ASP A 71 -31.89 7.62 20.80
N ARG A 72 -30.73 7.18 20.31
CA ARG A 72 -29.63 8.09 19.94
C ARG A 72 -29.97 8.98 18.75
N PHE A 73 -30.82 8.51 17.83
CA PHE A 73 -31.20 9.24 16.62
C PHE A 73 -32.66 9.76 16.63
N ALA A 74 -33.44 9.50 17.68
CA ALA A 74 -34.86 9.84 17.82
C ALA A 74 -35.18 11.34 17.69
N PRO A 75 -34.32 12.29 18.11
CA PRO A 75 -34.62 13.72 17.93
C PRO A 75 -34.76 14.15 16.46
N PHE A 76 -34.33 13.31 15.51
CA PHE A 76 -34.37 13.63 14.07
C PHE A 76 -35.60 13.09 13.33
N PHE A 77 -36.43 12.22 13.93
CA PHE A 77 -37.37 11.39 13.15
C PHE A 77 -38.84 11.38 13.62
N ASP A 78 -39.21 11.98 14.76
CA ASP A 78 -40.62 12.11 15.15
C ASP A 78 -41.14 13.55 14.96
N CYS A 79 -41.37 13.91 13.69
CA CYS A 79 -42.34 14.95 13.34
C CYS A 79 -43.39 14.35 12.42
N ASP A 80 -44.22 13.43 12.94
CA ASP A 80 -45.64 13.50 12.65
C ASP A 80 -46.47 12.58 13.56
N LYS A 81 -47.60 13.13 14.03
CA LYS A 81 -48.72 12.47 14.76
C LYS A 81 -48.62 12.33 16.29
N SER A 82 -48.79 13.44 17.01
CA SER A 82 -49.87 13.52 18.01
C SER A 82 -50.29 14.98 18.25
N SER A 83 -51.53 15.19 18.66
CA SER A 83 -52.25 16.45 18.51
C SER A 83 -52.12 17.40 19.72
N LYS A 84 -52.15 18.74 19.44
CA LYS A 84 -52.65 19.87 20.28
C LYS A 84 -51.78 20.28 21.50
N ARG A 85 -51.40 21.55 21.79
CA ARG A 85 -51.65 22.93 21.30
C ARG A 85 -50.37 23.76 21.56
N PRO A 86 -50.05 24.83 20.81
CA PRO A 86 -48.97 25.75 21.17
C PRO A 86 -49.42 26.74 22.26
N VAL A 87 -48.57 26.95 23.25
CA VAL A 87 -48.60 28.13 24.13
C VAL A 87 -47.94 29.28 23.35
N PRO A 88 -48.58 30.45 23.18
CA PRO A 88 -47.97 31.56 22.45
C PRO A 88 -47.01 32.31 23.38
N GLY A 89 -45.71 32.32 23.08
CA GLY A 89 -44.78 33.22 23.76
C GLY A 89 -43.32 32.81 23.88
N SER A 90 -42.70 32.23 22.84
CA SER A 90 -41.25 32.34 22.59
C SER A 90 -40.94 31.62 21.28
N THR A 91 -40.82 32.35 20.18
CA THR A 91 -40.15 31.82 18.97
C THR A 91 -38.68 31.66 19.30
N PRO A 92 -38.12 30.43 19.35
CA PRO A 92 -36.68 30.27 19.25
C PRO A 92 -36.31 30.73 17.83
N VAL A 93 -35.38 31.66 17.72
CA VAL A 93 -34.81 32.02 16.43
C VAL A 93 -34.00 30.82 15.97
N LEU A 94 -34.59 29.96 15.14
CA LEU A 94 -33.87 28.86 14.48
C LEU A 94 -32.92 29.47 13.46
N LEU A 95 -31.62 29.37 13.71
CA LEU A 95 -30.60 29.78 12.75
C LEU A 95 -30.69 28.87 11.50
N PRO A 96 -30.55 29.38 10.26
CA PRO A 96 -30.54 28.54 9.08
C PRO A 96 -29.29 27.62 9.07
N MET A 97 -29.46 26.36 8.66
CA MET A 97 -28.34 25.45 8.42
C MET A 97 -27.59 25.87 7.15
N LEU A 98 -26.52 26.64 7.33
CA LEU A 98 -25.75 27.25 6.24
C LEU A 98 -24.52 26.42 5.81
N GLU A 99 -24.05 25.49 6.66
CA GLU A 99 -22.82 24.73 6.44
C GLU A 99 -23.10 23.22 6.26
N PRO A 100 -22.32 22.51 5.42
CA PRO A 100 -22.40 21.07 5.28
C PRO A 100 -21.76 20.39 6.50
N LEU A 101 -22.56 20.06 7.52
CA LEU A 101 -22.15 19.32 8.71
C LEU A 101 -22.81 17.91 8.73
N PRO A 102 -22.17 16.89 9.34
CA PRO A 102 -20.98 16.97 10.18
C PRO A 102 -19.65 17.11 9.42
N GLU A 103 -18.73 17.91 9.97
CA GLU A 103 -17.34 18.04 9.50
C GLU A 103 -16.42 17.25 10.45
N ARG A 104 -15.79 16.18 9.96
CA ARG A 104 -14.85 15.35 10.74
C ARG A 104 -13.41 15.75 10.46
N GLY A 105 -12.60 15.89 11.50
CA GLY A 105 -11.19 16.25 11.39
C GLY A 105 -10.62 16.77 12.70
N THR A 106 -9.31 16.97 12.77
CA THR A 106 -8.68 17.56 13.96
C THR A 106 -8.69 19.08 13.84
N PHE A 107 -9.42 19.74 14.73
CA PHE A 107 -9.57 21.18 14.77
C PHE A 107 -9.00 21.74 16.06
N LEU A 108 -8.30 22.87 15.99
CA LEU A 108 -7.86 23.61 17.15
C LEU A 108 -8.68 24.89 17.27
N TYR A 109 -9.25 25.10 18.44
CA TYR A 109 -10.00 26.30 18.77
C TYR A 109 -9.42 26.97 20.01
N VAL A 110 -9.62 28.28 20.13
CA VAL A 110 -9.40 29.03 21.35
C VAL A 110 -10.73 29.55 21.86
N VAL A 111 -10.95 29.44 23.18
CA VAL A 111 -12.14 29.98 23.84
C VAL A 111 -12.03 31.50 23.90
N VAL A 112 -13.06 32.19 23.39
CA VAL A 112 -13.14 33.66 23.32
C VAL A 112 -14.37 34.17 24.05
N GLU A 113 -14.35 35.46 24.40
CA GLU A 113 -15.44 36.24 25.02
C GLU A 113 -15.85 35.81 26.44
N GLN A 114 -16.22 34.53 26.66
CA GLN A 114 -16.74 34.02 27.94
C GLN A 114 -16.23 32.60 28.23
N PRO A 115 -16.17 32.19 29.51
CA PRO A 115 -15.85 30.80 29.86
C PRO A 115 -16.78 29.81 29.14
N MET A 116 -16.21 28.79 28.53
CA MET A 116 -16.93 27.81 27.72
C MET A 116 -17.47 26.68 28.60
N PRO A 117 -18.80 26.56 28.79
CA PRO A 117 -19.38 25.39 29.43
C PRO A 117 -19.19 24.14 28.57
N VAL A 118 -19.00 23.00 29.23
CA VAL A 118 -18.85 21.68 28.59
C VAL A 118 -20.17 20.92 28.67
N TYR A 119 -20.58 20.30 27.57
CA TYR A 119 -21.86 19.60 27.46
C TYR A 119 -21.66 18.11 27.23
N VAL A 120 -22.58 17.29 27.72
CA VAL A 120 -22.58 15.82 27.53
C VAL A 120 -23.21 15.40 26.19
N ALA A 121 -23.95 16.31 25.58
CA ALA A 121 -24.61 16.15 24.30
C ALA A 121 -24.53 17.49 23.55
N PRO A 122 -24.74 17.52 22.22
CA PRO A 122 -24.84 18.76 21.44
C PRO A 122 -26.17 19.49 21.70
N SER A 123 -26.44 19.83 22.96
CA SER A 123 -27.64 20.52 23.41
C SER A 123 -27.33 21.44 24.58
N PHE A 124 -28.17 22.45 24.79
CA PHE A 124 -28.04 23.37 25.92
C PHE A 124 -28.55 22.80 27.25
N VAL A 125 -29.10 21.58 27.25
CA VAL A 125 -29.89 21.01 28.36
C VAL A 125 -29.01 20.43 29.46
N THR A 126 -27.88 19.79 29.10
CA THR A 126 -27.00 19.10 30.06
C THR A 126 -25.59 19.67 30.03
N ALA A 127 -25.45 20.91 30.53
CA ALA A 127 -24.15 21.50 30.83
C ALA A 127 -23.56 20.84 32.10
N GLN A 128 -22.31 20.41 32.01
CA GLN A 128 -21.54 19.95 33.16
C GLN A 128 -21.12 21.14 34.04
N SER A 129 -20.77 20.88 35.29
CA SER A 129 -20.23 21.90 36.21
C SER A 129 -18.85 22.43 35.81
N THR A 130 -18.22 21.86 34.78
CA THR A 130 -16.90 22.21 34.28
C THR A 130 -16.98 23.17 33.09
N SER A 131 -16.15 24.21 33.11
CA SER A 131 -16.02 25.17 32.01
C SER A 131 -14.55 25.44 31.69
N PHE A 132 -14.23 25.65 30.42
CA PHE A 132 -12.91 26.12 30.01
C PHE A 132 -12.82 27.65 30.13
N PRO A 133 -11.76 28.20 30.73
CA PRO A 133 -11.57 29.65 30.77
C PRO A 133 -11.27 30.23 29.39
N VAL A 134 -11.46 31.54 29.24
CA VAL A 134 -11.06 32.30 28.05
C VAL A 134 -9.56 32.14 27.80
N ASN A 135 -9.15 32.15 26.54
CA ASN A 135 -7.78 31.86 26.05
C ASN A 135 -7.32 30.41 26.23
N THR A 136 -8.22 29.48 26.57
CA THR A 136 -7.89 28.05 26.57
C THR A 136 -7.97 27.49 25.16
N ILE A 137 -6.92 26.77 24.74
CA ILE A 137 -6.90 26.03 23.48
C ILE A 137 -7.57 24.68 23.69
N ILE A 138 -8.49 24.30 22.80
CA ILE A 138 -9.24 23.05 22.83
C ILE A 138 -9.11 22.31 21.50
N LEU A 139 -9.12 20.98 21.57
CA LEU A 139 -8.96 20.07 20.44
C LEU A 139 -10.31 19.43 20.07
N GLY A 140 -10.87 19.81 18.93
CA GLY A 140 -12.10 19.23 18.37
C GLY A 140 -11.82 18.10 17.38
N LYS A 141 -12.69 17.09 17.32
CA LYS A 141 -12.64 15.99 16.33
C LYS A 141 -13.79 15.99 15.33
N GLU A 142 -14.91 16.62 15.66
CA GLU A 142 -16.10 16.66 14.81
C GLU A 142 -16.91 17.92 15.10
N ARG A 143 -17.38 18.59 14.05
CA ARG A 143 -18.35 19.70 14.14
C ARG A 143 -19.71 19.16 13.71
N LEU A 144 -20.77 19.49 14.45
CA LEU A 144 -22.13 19.05 14.15
C LEU A 144 -23.17 20.06 14.61
N TYR A 145 -24.36 20.01 14.01
CA TYR A 145 -25.48 20.80 14.48
C TYR A 145 -26.08 20.17 15.74
N GLY A 146 -26.25 20.99 16.77
CA GLY A 146 -27.02 20.66 17.96
C GLY A 146 -28.45 21.19 17.89
N GLU A 147 -29.11 21.21 19.04
CA GLU A 147 -30.42 21.85 19.20
C GLU A 147 -30.38 23.33 18.79
N ASP A 148 -31.48 23.84 18.22
CA ASP A 148 -31.62 25.21 17.71
C ASP A 148 -30.68 25.59 16.53
N ASN A 149 -30.10 24.59 15.83
CA ASN A 149 -29.15 24.77 14.72
C ASN A 149 -27.84 25.50 15.10
N VAL A 150 -27.47 25.48 16.38
CA VAL A 150 -26.16 25.96 16.84
C VAL A 150 -25.10 24.90 16.56
N ILE A 151 -23.93 25.31 16.10
CA ILE A 151 -22.83 24.39 15.82
C ILE A 151 -22.13 24.03 17.15
N PHE A 152 -22.03 22.73 17.39
CA PHE A 152 -21.24 22.15 18.47
C PHE A 152 -20.00 21.47 17.91
N VAL A 153 -18.94 21.48 18.71
CA VAL A 153 -17.68 20.79 18.44
C VAL A 153 -17.53 19.68 19.48
N GLU A 154 -17.43 18.43 19.03
CA GLU A 154 -17.04 17.32 19.88
C GLU A 154 -15.54 17.39 20.17
N LEU A 155 -15.19 17.35 21.44
CA LEU A 155 -13.82 17.38 21.91
C LEU A 155 -13.13 16.02 21.72
N SER A 156 -11.81 16.04 21.79
CA SER A 156 -10.96 14.86 21.65
C SER A 156 -9.97 14.72 22.81
N GLY A 157 -9.31 13.56 22.91
CA GLY A 157 -8.38 13.27 24.01
C GLY A 157 -9.11 12.95 25.32
N HIS A 158 -8.73 13.61 26.42
CA HIS A 158 -9.34 13.35 27.73
C HIS A 158 -10.80 13.83 27.86
N HIS A 159 -11.25 14.67 26.92
CA HIS A 159 -12.61 15.21 26.87
C HIS A 159 -13.45 14.56 25.76
N GLU A 160 -13.03 13.40 25.25
CA GLU A 160 -13.77 12.70 24.20
C GLU A 160 -15.21 12.38 24.63
N GLY A 161 -16.17 12.61 23.72
CA GLY A 161 -17.60 12.48 24.01
C GLY A 161 -18.21 13.69 24.74
N GLN A 162 -17.44 14.78 24.94
CA GLN A 162 -17.93 16.05 25.45
C GLN A 162 -18.00 17.08 24.32
N TYR A 163 -18.92 18.04 24.45
CA TYR A 163 -19.21 19.02 23.42
C TYR A 163 -19.05 20.45 23.94
N VAL A 164 -18.67 21.35 23.06
CA VAL A 164 -18.65 22.80 23.29
C VAL A 164 -19.36 23.49 22.11
N ARG A 165 -19.85 24.70 22.31
CA ARG A 165 -20.57 25.45 21.26
C ARG A 165 -19.62 26.40 20.54
N GLU A 166 -19.79 26.57 19.23
CA GLU A 166 -19.00 27.53 18.45
C GLU A 166 -19.48 28.98 18.68
N SER A 167 -20.78 29.16 18.88
CA SER A 167 -21.42 30.45 19.15
C SER A 167 -22.57 30.32 20.16
N THR A 168 -23.01 31.45 20.71
CA THR A 168 -24.26 31.54 21.48
C THR A 168 -25.49 31.54 20.55
N ARG A 169 -26.69 31.39 21.12
CA ARG A 169 -27.96 31.52 20.38
C ARG A 169 -28.11 32.88 19.67
N ASP A 170 -27.51 33.92 20.23
CA ASP A 170 -27.53 35.27 19.69
C ASP A 170 -26.45 35.50 18.62
N GLY A 171 -25.69 34.46 18.25
CA GLY A 171 -24.65 34.51 17.23
C GLY A 171 -23.30 35.04 17.71
N THR A 172 -23.14 35.36 19.00
CA THR A 172 -21.83 35.77 19.56
C THR A 172 -20.86 34.58 19.51
N PRO A 173 -19.67 34.73 18.89
CA PRO A 173 -18.69 33.66 18.82
C PRO A 173 -18.16 33.33 20.21
N CYS A 174 -18.07 32.04 20.53
CA CYS A 174 -17.48 31.55 21.77
C CYS A 174 -16.17 30.78 21.50
N LEU A 175 -15.97 30.32 20.25
CA LEU A 175 -14.75 29.69 19.78
C LEU A 175 -14.23 30.43 18.56
N GLN A 176 -12.91 30.56 18.49
CA GLN A 176 -12.20 30.98 17.29
C GLN A 176 -11.30 29.84 16.81
N ARG A 177 -11.43 29.45 15.55
CA ARG A 177 -10.59 28.41 14.93
C ARG A 177 -9.17 28.95 14.75
N LEU A 178 -8.18 28.20 15.21
CA LEU A 178 -6.77 28.50 15.00
C LEU A 178 -6.29 27.91 13.68
N GLU A 179 -5.48 28.67 12.95
CA GLU A 179 -4.87 28.22 11.70
C GLU A 179 -3.68 27.30 12.00
N ILE A 180 -3.66 26.12 11.37
CA ILE A 180 -2.57 25.16 11.47
C ILE A 180 -1.69 25.32 10.24
N VAL A 181 -0.46 25.76 10.43
CA VAL A 181 0.53 25.91 9.36
C VAL A 181 1.41 24.66 9.32
N HIS A 182 1.30 23.87 8.25
CA HIS A 182 2.18 22.71 8.06
C HIS A 182 3.58 23.19 7.63
N THR A 183 4.58 22.89 8.45
CA THR A 183 5.96 23.31 8.23
C THR A 183 6.91 22.30 8.87
N LEU A 184 8.01 22.00 8.16
CA LEU A 184 9.05 21.14 8.70
C LEU A 184 10.09 21.99 9.43
N LEU A 185 10.16 21.83 10.76
CA LEU A 185 11.19 22.46 11.59
C LEU A 185 11.94 21.38 12.38
N ALA A 186 13.17 21.69 12.79
CA ALA A 186 13.96 20.81 13.64
C ALA A 186 14.65 21.64 14.74
N PHE A 187 14.65 21.10 15.96
CA PHE A 187 15.26 21.74 17.12
C PHE A 187 16.09 20.73 17.89
N VAL A 188 17.25 21.17 18.41
CA VAL A 188 17.95 20.43 19.46
C VAL A 188 17.53 20.94 20.82
N ILE A 189 17.27 20.01 21.73
CA ILE A 189 16.91 20.28 23.12
C ILE A 189 18.18 20.53 23.93
N THR A 190 18.26 21.63 24.67
CA THR A 190 19.41 21.96 25.54
C THR A 190 19.11 21.71 27.02
N ARG A 191 17.82 21.74 27.40
CA ARG A 191 17.35 21.49 28.77
C ARG A 191 16.09 20.62 28.75
N PRO A 192 15.83 19.83 29.79
CA PRO A 192 14.66 18.97 29.84
C PRO A 192 13.37 19.74 29.59
N THR A 193 12.68 19.46 28.48
CA THR A 193 11.54 20.23 27.98
C THR A 193 10.26 19.41 28.10
N PRO A 194 9.27 19.85 28.88
CA PRO A 194 8.01 19.13 29.02
C PRO A 194 7.20 19.22 27.72
N LEU A 195 6.56 18.11 27.35
CA LEU A 195 5.68 17.99 26.20
C LEU A 195 4.24 17.80 26.67
N SER A 196 3.29 18.16 25.81
CA SER A 196 1.85 18.13 26.10
C SER A 196 1.08 17.45 24.96
N LEU A 197 -0.13 16.95 25.23
CA LEU A 197 -0.98 16.29 24.22
C LEU A 197 -1.80 17.29 23.38
N TRP A 198 -1.75 18.58 23.73
CA TRP A 198 -2.39 19.69 23.04
C TRP A 198 -1.55 20.96 23.24
N PRO A 199 -1.68 21.99 22.39
CA PRO A 199 -0.97 23.26 22.57
C PRO A 199 -1.30 23.87 23.95
N SER A 200 -0.30 23.99 24.83
CA SER A 200 -0.49 24.51 26.19
C SER A 200 0.59 25.54 26.54
N PRO A 201 0.22 26.73 27.05
CA PRO A 201 1.17 27.78 27.42
C PRO A 201 1.98 27.44 28.68
N SER A 202 1.48 26.52 29.50
CA SER A 202 2.20 26.06 30.69
C SER A 202 2.06 24.55 30.79
N VAL A 203 3.20 23.86 30.77
CA VAL A 203 3.26 22.41 30.94
C VAL A 203 4.02 22.11 32.22
N PRO A 204 3.41 21.39 33.19
CA PRO A 204 4.08 21.05 34.44
C PRO A 204 5.42 20.33 34.21
N SER A 205 6.42 20.65 35.04
CA SER A 205 7.76 20.05 34.93
C SER A 205 7.78 18.54 35.21
N ASN A 206 6.75 18.02 35.87
CA ASN A 206 6.48 16.60 36.13
C ASN A 206 5.62 15.92 35.06
N SER A 207 5.45 16.54 33.87
CA SER A 207 4.74 15.92 32.75
C SER A 207 5.33 14.55 32.40
N LEU A 208 4.45 13.63 32.03
CA LEU A 208 4.80 12.27 31.63
C LEU A 208 5.69 12.25 30.38
N TYR A 209 5.44 13.18 29.46
CA TYR A 209 6.18 13.30 28.20
C TYR A 209 7.20 14.42 28.32
N LYS A 210 8.46 14.08 28.08
CA LYS A 210 9.58 15.01 28.21
C LYS A 210 10.63 14.72 27.16
N ALA A 211 11.15 15.78 26.55
CA ALA A 211 12.35 15.74 25.73
C ALA A 211 13.57 16.07 26.59
N TYR A 212 14.67 15.37 26.39
CA TYR A 212 15.90 15.50 27.18
C TYR A 212 16.99 16.25 26.41
N PRO A 213 17.99 16.81 27.11
CA PRO A 213 19.12 17.46 26.45
C PRO A 213 19.76 16.55 25.40
N HIS A 214 20.12 17.14 24.26
CA HIS A 214 20.65 16.49 23.06
C HIS A 214 19.66 15.68 22.21
N ASP A 215 18.41 15.55 22.64
CA ASP A 215 17.35 15.07 21.75
C ASP A 215 17.15 16.08 20.61
N ILE A 216 16.86 15.56 19.42
CA ILE A 216 16.40 16.38 18.30
C ILE A 216 14.94 16.09 18.07
N VAL A 217 14.15 17.15 17.94
CA VAL A 217 12.71 17.07 17.70
C VAL A 217 12.40 17.68 16.35
N SER A 218 11.76 16.91 15.47
CA SER A 218 11.15 17.42 14.25
C SER A 218 9.70 17.82 14.48
N ILE A 219 9.31 18.95 13.92
CA ILE A 219 7.97 19.56 14.00
C ILE A 219 7.35 19.52 12.61
N GLU A 220 6.09 19.07 12.51
CA GLU A 220 5.34 18.95 11.24
C GLU A 220 4.34 20.09 11.03
N ALA A 221 3.95 20.76 12.10
CA ALA A 221 2.97 21.83 12.05
C ALA A 221 3.16 22.81 13.22
N THR A 222 2.81 24.06 12.98
CA THR A 222 2.83 25.13 13.99
C THR A 222 1.49 25.82 14.09
N VAL A 223 1.16 26.27 15.30
CA VAL A 223 -0.04 27.04 15.61
C VAL A 223 0.36 28.23 16.46
N VAL A 224 -0.26 29.38 16.19
CA VAL A 224 -0.08 30.60 16.96
C VAL A 224 -1.40 30.93 17.66
N ASP A 225 -1.35 31.22 18.95
CA ASP A 225 -2.54 31.63 19.72
C ASP A 225 -2.79 33.15 19.66
N LEU A 226 -3.85 33.60 20.34
CA LEU A 226 -4.24 35.01 20.36
C LEU A 226 -3.24 35.92 21.10
N GLU A 227 -2.38 35.34 21.95
CA GLU A 227 -1.31 36.04 22.66
C GLU A 227 0.01 36.00 21.87
N ALA A 228 -0.04 35.57 20.60
CA ALA A 228 1.10 35.41 19.71
C ALA A 228 2.13 34.37 20.18
N ARG A 229 1.72 33.40 21.02
CA ARG A 229 2.56 32.26 21.40
C ARG A 229 2.50 31.17 20.35
N THR A 230 3.65 30.59 20.04
CA THR A 230 3.84 29.60 19.00
C THR A 230 4.01 28.21 19.59
N TYR A 231 3.24 27.24 19.10
CA TYR A 231 3.30 25.84 19.49
C TYR A 231 3.63 24.98 18.27
N GLY A 232 4.54 24.02 18.43
CA GLY A 232 4.91 23.05 17.40
C GLY A 232 4.38 21.66 17.73
N ARG A 233 3.77 21.01 16.74
CA ARG A 233 3.40 19.59 16.82
C ARG A 233 4.57 18.73 16.37
N LEU A 234 4.97 17.78 17.20
CA LEU A 234 6.01 16.81 16.85
C LEU A 234 5.54 15.93 15.68
N GLU A 235 6.43 15.71 14.72
CA GLU A 235 6.16 14.90 13.53
C GLU A 235 5.69 13.49 13.91
N GLN A 236 4.60 13.05 13.26
CA GLN A 236 3.98 11.73 13.46
C GLN A 236 3.66 11.40 14.92
N SER A 237 3.34 12.43 15.71
CA SER A 237 3.01 12.31 17.12
C SER A 237 1.76 13.11 17.48
N LYS A 238 1.23 12.85 18.68
CA LYS A 238 0.19 13.67 19.34
C LYS A 238 0.80 14.75 20.24
N LEU A 239 2.12 14.79 20.35
CA LEU A 239 2.82 15.66 21.29
C LEU A 239 3.06 17.06 20.71
N TRP A 240 2.96 18.05 21.58
CA TRP A 240 3.15 19.46 21.31
C TRP A 240 4.21 20.06 22.24
N VAL A 241 4.94 21.03 21.72
CA VAL A 241 5.96 21.81 22.43
C VAL A 241 5.71 23.30 22.22
N HIS A 242 5.93 24.09 23.27
CA HIS A 242 5.91 25.54 23.20
C HIS A 242 7.26 26.03 22.64
N LEU A 243 7.23 26.77 21.52
CA LEU A 243 8.43 27.12 20.75
C LEU A 243 9.05 28.46 21.17
N ASP A 244 8.29 29.34 21.82
CA ASP A 244 8.79 30.65 22.26
C ASP A 244 9.60 30.60 23.56
N ASP A 245 9.72 29.41 24.17
CA ASP A 245 10.72 29.17 25.20
C ASP A 245 12.10 28.98 24.54
N TRP A 246 12.73 30.09 24.14
CA TRP A 246 14.04 30.13 23.45
C TRP A 246 15.22 29.63 24.31
N GLY A 247 14.99 29.32 25.59
CA GLY A 247 16.02 28.80 26.49
C GLY A 247 16.35 27.31 26.25
N PRO A 248 15.36 26.40 26.24
CA PRO A 248 15.58 24.97 25.97
C PRO A 248 15.75 24.56 24.49
N LEU A 249 15.38 25.40 23.51
CA LEU A 249 15.26 24.99 22.11
C LEU A 249 16.23 25.78 21.22
N ILE A 250 17.14 25.09 20.53
CA ILE A 250 17.96 25.70 19.47
C ILE A 250 17.48 25.19 18.12
N ARG A 251 17.04 26.12 17.26
CA ARG A 251 16.59 25.79 15.91
C ARG A 251 17.77 25.34 15.05
N LEU A 252 17.60 24.22 14.35
CA LEU A 252 18.58 23.69 13.42
C LEU A 252 18.23 24.09 11.98
N THR A 253 19.26 24.24 11.15
CA THR A 253 19.11 24.46 9.71
C THR A 253 18.81 23.13 9.04
N ILE A 254 17.73 23.09 8.25
CA ILE A 254 17.37 21.92 7.47
C ILE A 254 17.92 22.10 6.05
N ASP A 255 18.75 21.16 5.60
CA ASP A 255 19.16 21.05 4.20
C ASP A 255 18.12 20.22 3.44
N THR A 256 17.46 20.83 2.47
CA THR A 256 16.48 20.15 1.60
C THR A 256 17.09 19.66 0.29
N ASN A 257 18.40 19.83 0.08
CA ASN A 257 19.06 19.29 -1.10
C ASN A 257 19.15 17.77 -0.97
N PRO A 258 18.63 17.02 -1.96
CA PRO A 258 18.64 15.58 -1.89
C PRO A 258 20.06 15.02 -2.03
N GLN A 259 20.49 14.27 -1.03
CA GLN A 259 21.77 13.57 -0.97
C GLN A 259 21.54 12.06 -0.88
N LEU A 260 22.52 11.27 -1.29
CA LEU A 260 22.46 9.81 -1.21
C LEU A 260 23.36 9.33 -0.08
N TYR A 261 22.86 8.40 0.73
CA TYR A 261 23.60 7.78 1.82
C TYR A 261 23.57 6.27 1.66
N LEU A 262 24.70 5.62 1.93
CA LEU A 262 24.79 4.17 2.03
C LEU A 262 24.78 3.79 3.52
N LEU A 263 23.81 3.00 3.95
CA LEU A 263 23.72 2.61 5.36
C LEU A 263 24.86 1.62 5.69
N PRO A 264 25.69 1.88 6.72
CA PRO A 264 26.80 0.99 7.07
C PRO A 264 26.36 -0.29 7.79
N ARG A 265 25.12 -0.30 8.33
CA ARG A 265 24.51 -1.39 9.08
C ARG A 265 22.99 -1.29 8.97
N ALA A 266 22.26 -2.25 9.54
CA ALA A 266 20.82 -2.12 9.67
C ALA A 266 20.48 -0.97 10.62
N MET A 267 19.49 -0.15 10.26
CA MET A 267 19.13 1.06 10.99
C MET A 267 17.63 1.29 10.98
N ASP A 268 17.10 1.69 12.13
CA ASP A 268 15.68 1.99 12.29
C ASP A 268 15.33 3.36 11.70
N LEU A 269 14.34 3.36 10.82
CA LEU A 269 13.65 4.57 10.38
C LEU A 269 12.64 4.96 11.47
N CYS A 270 12.87 6.08 12.15
CA CYS A 270 12.04 6.54 13.25
C CYS A 270 11.00 7.59 12.81
N SER A 271 9.87 7.67 13.51
CA SER A 271 8.80 8.64 13.25
C SER A 271 9.20 10.11 13.44
N ASN A 272 10.24 10.36 14.23
CA ASN A 272 10.77 11.67 14.55
C ASN A 272 12.30 11.63 14.54
N ALA A 273 12.95 12.79 14.44
CA ALA A 273 14.41 12.94 14.41
C ALA A 273 15.11 12.65 15.77
N ASN A 274 14.54 11.78 16.60
CA ASN A 274 15.07 11.45 17.92
C ASN A 274 15.51 9.98 17.99
N ASN A 275 16.66 9.73 18.63
CA ASN A 275 17.18 8.39 18.93
C ASN A 275 16.74 7.87 20.30
N THR A 276 16.02 8.67 21.09
CA THR A 276 15.55 8.31 22.43
C THR A 276 14.04 8.06 22.43
N ASN A 277 13.34 8.41 23.51
CA ASN A 277 11.95 8.00 23.78
C ASN A 277 10.87 8.67 22.90
N LEU A 278 11.21 9.66 22.07
CA LEU A 278 10.22 10.38 21.24
C LEU A 278 10.09 9.83 19.83
N GLY A 279 11.11 9.14 19.32
CA GLY A 279 11.08 8.48 18.02
C GLY A 279 10.53 7.06 18.16
N VAL A 280 9.46 6.73 17.42
CA VAL A 280 8.97 5.35 17.32
C VAL A 280 9.59 4.72 16.08
N PRO A 281 10.28 3.58 16.19
CA PRO A 281 10.74 2.82 15.03
C PRO A 281 9.57 2.42 14.14
N LEU A 282 9.61 2.83 12.87
CA LEU A 282 8.59 2.51 11.86
C LEU A 282 8.96 1.24 11.10
N ILE A 283 10.21 1.17 10.62
CA ILE A 283 10.75 0.05 9.87
C ILE A 283 12.27 0.01 10.03
N GLU A 284 12.85 -1.19 10.11
CA GLU A 284 14.30 -1.38 10.05
C GLU A 284 14.75 -1.48 8.59
N LEU A 285 15.66 -0.60 8.18
CA LEU A 285 16.29 -0.66 6.87
C LEU A 285 17.52 -1.56 6.92
N PRO A 286 17.67 -2.53 5.99
CA PRO A 286 18.83 -3.41 5.97
C PRO A 286 20.17 -2.67 5.79
N ALA A 287 21.24 -3.30 6.25
CA ALA A 287 22.60 -2.85 5.97
C ALA A 287 22.85 -2.69 4.45
N PHE A 288 23.65 -1.70 4.08
CA PHE A 288 23.99 -1.36 2.70
C PHE A 288 22.81 -0.93 1.82
N SER A 289 21.67 -0.58 2.44
CA SER A 289 20.58 0.07 1.72
C SER A 289 21.01 1.46 1.25
N LEU A 290 20.64 1.81 0.02
CA LEU A 290 20.83 3.15 -0.52
C LEU A 290 19.62 4.01 -0.17
N VAL A 291 19.86 5.08 0.57
CA VAL A 291 18.80 6.00 1.03
C VAL A 291 19.00 7.36 0.41
N LYS A 292 17.91 7.93 -0.14
CA LYS A 292 17.88 9.32 -0.60
C LYS A 292 17.29 10.20 0.50
N SER A 293 17.97 11.28 0.85
CA SER A 293 17.44 12.28 1.77
C SER A 293 16.42 13.19 1.06
N ASN A 294 15.36 13.51 1.80
CA ASN A 294 14.41 14.56 1.45
C ASN A 294 14.69 15.82 2.27
N ALA A 295 15.21 15.64 3.47
CA ALA A 295 15.73 16.69 4.33
C ALA A 295 16.87 16.10 5.19
N ALA A 296 17.83 16.92 5.57
CA ALA A 296 18.91 16.53 6.47
C ALA A 296 19.19 17.63 7.49
N VAL A 297 19.58 17.22 8.69
CA VAL A 297 19.93 18.12 9.79
C VAL A 297 21.20 17.61 10.44
N SER A 298 22.25 18.41 10.44
CA SER A 298 23.51 18.07 11.11
C SER A 298 23.56 18.68 12.50
N LEU A 299 23.83 17.84 13.51
CA LEU A 299 24.01 18.30 14.89
C LEU A 299 25.44 18.78 15.12
N ASP A 300 26.41 18.01 14.63
CA ASP A 300 27.84 18.29 14.68
C ASP A 300 28.51 17.71 13.42
N SER A 301 29.85 17.71 13.38
CA SER A 301 30.62 17.18 12.24
C SER A 301 30.49 15.65 12.05
N SER A 302 29.95 14.93 13.03
CA SER A 302 29.86 13.47 13.05
C SER A 302 28.43 12.96 12.87
N THR A 303 27.43 13.67 13.38
CA THR A 303 26.05 13.18 13.49
C THR A 303 25.10 13.99 12.61
N THR A 304 24.51 13.33 11.62
CA THR A 304 23.50 13.89 10.71
C THR A 304 22.23 13.06 10.74
N PHE A 305 21.11 13.72 10.94
CA PHE A 305 19.78 13.14 10.90
C PHE A 305 19.19 13.35 9.51
N VAL A 306 18.82 12.25 8.87
CA VAL A 306 18.33 12.25 7.49
C VAL A 306 16.87 11.84 7.47
N ARG A 307 16.01 12.72 6.97
CA ARG A 307 14.61 12.42 6.67
C ARG A 307 14.52 11.76 5.30
N THR A 308 13.85 10.62 5.22
CA THR A 308 13.65 9.89 3.97
C THR A 308 12.22 9.34 3.87
N THR A 309 11.88 8.87 2.68
CA THR A 309 10.56 8.34 2.34
C THR A 309 10.72 6.97 1.72
N VAL A 310 10.13 5.96 2.36
CA VAL A 310 10.18 4.56 1.94
C VAL A 310 8.83 4.21 1.30
N PRO A 311 8.80 3.83 0.02
CA PRO A 311 7.56 3.47 -0.64
C PRO A 311 6.96 2.22 -0.02
N SER A 312 5.64 2.20 0.15
CA SER A 312 4.93 1.02 0.64
C SER A 312 4.99 -0.10 -0.41
N SER A 313 5.23 -1.34 0.03
CA SER A 313 5.26 -2.52 -0.85
C SER A 313 3.86 -2.94 -1.31
N HIS A 314 2.81 -2.41 -0.68
CA HIS A 314 1.41 -2.68 -0.97
C HIS A 314 0.73 -1.40 -1.44
N GLY A 315 0.30 -1.35 -2.71
CA GLY A 315 -0.22 -0.15 -3.38
C GLY A 315 -1.51 0.50 -2.82
N ASN A 316 -1.94 0.12 -1.61
CA ASN A 316 -3.03 0.74 -0.86
C ASN A 316 -2.56 1.52 0.38
N GLU A 317 -1.29 1.43 0.79
CA GLU A 317 -0.75 2.16 1.94
C GLU A 317 0.04 3.39 1.48
N SER A 318 -0.09 4.51 2.21
CA SER A 318 0.72 5.72 1.98
C SER A 318 2.21 5.44 2.21
N ASP A 319 3.08 6.09 1.44
CA ASP A 319 4.52 6.02 1.65
C ASP A 319 4.89 6.34 3.09
N LEU A 320 5.81 5.56 3.67
CA LEU A 320 6.32 5.81 5.01
C LEU A 320 7.33 6.95 4.95
N HIS A 321 7.26 7.87 5.89
CA HIS A 321 8.21 8.97 6.02
C HIS A 321 8.86 8.88 7.39
N GLY A 322 10.15 9.15 7.52
CA GLY A 322 10.81 9.08 8.82
C GLY A 322 12.25 9.54 8.79
N TRP A 323 12.92 9.41 9.92
CA TRP A 323 14.26 9.91 10.17
C TRP A 323 15.24 8.78 10.51
N LEU A 324 16.46 8.91 9.99
CA LEU A 324 17.60 8.05 10.28
C LEU A 324 18.69 8.89 10.94
N ALA A 325 19.27 8.42 12.02
CA ALA A 325 20.42 9.07 12.65
C ALA A 325 21.72 8.45 12.16
N LEU A 326 22.42 9.16 11.28
CA LEU A 326 23.69 8.72 10.70
C LEU A 326 24.86 9.32 11.50
N THR A 327 25.74 8.45 11.99
CA THR A 327 26.97 8.86 12.70
C THR A 327 28.18 8.44 11.88
N ASP A 328 29.09 9.37 11.61
CA ASP A 328 30.31 9.21 10.79
C ASP A 328 30.04 8.70 9.36
N VAL A 329 28.85 8.98 8.82
CA VAL A 329 28.48 8.63 7.43
C VAL A 329 28.35 9.90 6.60
N ALA A 330 29.26 10.07 5.64
CA ALA A 330 29.20 11.14 4.66
C ALA A 330 28.22 10.80 3.52
N PRO A 331 27.59 11.81 2.90
CA PRO A 331 26.84 11.61 1.67
C PRO A 331 27.76 11.10 0.56
N LEU A 332 27.21 10.28 -0.34
CA LEU A 332 27.92 9.78 -1.50
C LEU A 332 28.18 10.93 -2.49
N GLU A 333 29.45 11.30 -2.66
CA GLU A 333 29.87 12.32 -3.64
C GLU A 333 29.63 11.89 -5.08
N ASN A 334 29.70 10.58 -5.33
CA ASN A 334 29.42 9.96 -6.61
C ASN A 334 28.32 8.93 -6.43
N PRO A 335 27.38 8.80 -7.40
CA PRO A 335 26.44 7.70 -7.36
C PRO A 335 27.23 6.39 -7.26
N PRO A 336 26.79 5.43 -6.42
CA PRO A 336 27.47 4.15 -6.34
C PRO A 336 27.56 3.57 -7.76
N PRO A 337 28.67 2.89 -8.13
CA PRO A 337 28.79 2.27 -9.44
C PRO A 337 27.51 1.46 -9.66
N ARG A 338 26.82 1.68 -10.77
CA ARG A 338 25.53 1.03 -11.03
C ARG A 338 25.75 -0.49 -10.98
N ILE A 339 25.46 -1.12 -9.84
CA ILE A 339 25.45 -2.57 -9.70
C ILE A 339 24.17 -3.03 -10.40
N ALA A 340 24.24 -3.06 -11.73
CA ALA A 340 23.29 -3.66 -12.66
C ALA A 340 21.80 -3.51 -12.29
N GLU A 341 21.27 -2.30 -12.21
CA GLU A 341 19.84 -2.06 -12.48
C GLU A 341 19.56 -2.26 -13.98
N GLY A 342 19.58 -3.52 -14.40
CA GLY A 342 18.77 -3.95 -15.51
C GLY A 342 17.31 -4.09 -15.05
N PRO A 343 16.32 -3.88 -15.92
CA PRO A 343 14.93 -4.20 -15.58
C PRO A 343 14.82 -5.62 -15.02
N ALA A 344 14.00 -5.80 -13.97
CA ALA A 344 13.66 -7.10 -13.41
C ALA A 344 13.34 -8.07 -14.57
N GLY A 345 14.16 -9.11 -14.73
CA GLY A 345 14.15 -10.00 -15.90
C GLY A 345 15.46 -10.04 -16.71
N LYS A 346 16.49 -9.24 -16.38
CA LYS A 346 17.85 -9.45 -16.92
C LYS A 346 18.63 -10.59 -16.23
N LEU A 347 18.21 -10.98 -15.01
CA LEU A 347 18.83 -12.00 -14.16
C LEU A 347 18.14 -13.38 -14.21
N ILE A 348 16.94 -13.47 -14.80
CA ILE A 348 16.31 -14.75 -15.16
C ILE A 348 16.62 -14.99 -16.63
N GLN A 349 17.76 -15.62 -16.92
CA GLN A 349 18.20 -15.74 -18.31
C GLN A 349 17.45 -16.82 -19.08
N LEU A 350 16.97 -17.86 -18.41
CA LEU A 350 16.39 -19.00 -19.11
C LEU A 350 15.37 -19.75 -18.26
N VAL A 351 14.12 -19.69 -18.70
CA VAL A 351 13.06 -20.62 -18.29
C VAL A 351 12.79 -21.52 -19.49
N LEU A 352 13.02 -22.82 -19.35
CA LEU A 352 12.49 -23.85 -20.25
C LEU A 352 11.30 -24.50 -19.52
N GLN A 353 10.12 -24.58 -20.14
CA GLN A 353 8.99 -25.34 -19.57
C GLN A 353 8.17 -26.04 -20.68
N GLN A 354 8.52 -27.29 -20.97
CA GLN A 354 7.84 -28.07 -21.99
C GLN A 354 7.38 -29.43 -21.45
N ALA A 355 6.07 -29.70 -21.53
CA ALA A 355 5.46 -30.97 -21.12
C ALA A 355 5.82 -31.47 -19.69
N GLY A 356 6.06 -30.54 -18.74
CA GLY A 356 6.46 -30.87 -17.37
C GLY A 356 7.98 -30.98 -17.16
N MET A 357 8.77 -30.82 -18.21
CA MET A 357 10.22 -30.66 -18.16
C MET A 357 10.55 -29.18 -17.93
N MET A 358 11.39 -28.89 -16.95
CA MET A 358 11.77 -27.53 -16.59
C MET A 358 13.27 -27.39 -16.39
N ALA A 359 13.84 -26.29 -16.90
CA ALA A 359 15.15 -25.81 -16.52
C ALA A 359 15.07 -24.31 -16.23
N LEU A 360 15.57 -23.90 -15.08
CA LEU A 360 15.69 -22.51 -14.67
C LEU A 360 17.17 -22.23 -14.37
N VAL A 361 17.76 -21.27 -15.09
CA VAL A 361 19.13 -20.79 -14.83
C VAL A 361 19.04 -19.33 -14.38
N LEU A 362 19.47 -19.09 -13.15
CA LEU A 362 19.48 -17.78 -12.50
C LEU A 362 20.91 -17.30 -12.38
N ASP A 363 21.18 -16.09 -12.86
CA ASP A 363 22.44 -15.41 -12.57
C ASP A 363 22.33 -14.76 -11.19
N GLU A 364 23.30 -15.03 -10.31
CA GLU A 364 23.42 -14.44 -8.99
C GLU A 364 24.69 -13.60 -8.95
N VAL A 365 24.51 -12.29 -8.79
CA VAL A 365 25.61 -11.33 -8.62
C VAL A 365 26.13 -11.50 -7.19
N GLN A 366 27.40 -11.86 -7.07
CA GLN A 366 28.11 -12.00 -5.81
C GLN A 366 28.57 -10.63 -5.31
N GLU A 367 28.88 -10.52 -4.01
CA GLU A 367 29.36 -9.28 -3.38
C GLU A 367 30.65 -8.75 -4.04
N THR A 368 31.44 -9.62 -4.68
CA THR A 368 32.66 -9.27 -5.43
C THR A 368 32.37 -8.64 -6.80
N GLY A 369 31.11 -8.60 -7.23
CA GLY A 369 30.69 -8.22 -8.59
C GLY A 369 30.73 -9.36 -9.60
N ASP A 370 31.23 -10.54 -9.22
CA ASP A 370 31.23 -11.74 -10.06
C ASP A 370 29.81 -12.30 -10.24
N VAL A 371 29.52 -12.86 -11.41
CA VAL A 371 28.22 -13.50 -11.69
C VAL A 371 28.35 -15.01 -11.61
N SER A 372 27.68 -15.61 -10.64
CA SER A 372 27.52 -17.07 -10.50
C SER A 372 26.17 -17.53 -11.07
N GLN A 373 26.02 -18.83 -11.34
CA GLN A 373 24.74 -19.38 -11.83
C GLN A 373 24.16 -20.43 -10.90
N ARG A 374 22.92 -20.21 -10.46
CA ARG A 374 22.09 -21.20 -9.75
C ARG A 374 21.15 -21.87 -10.73
N MET A 375 21.10 -23.20 -10.72
CA MET A 375 20.29 -23.97 -11.67
C MET A 375 19.25 -24.82 -10.95
N PHE A 376 18.01 -24.78 -11.41
CA PHE A 376 16.94 -25.69 -11.01
C PHE A 376 16.50 -26.49 -12.22
N MET A 377 16.49 -27.82 -12.10
CA MET A 377 16.18 -28.74 -13.20
C MET A 377 15.15 -29.75 -12.74
N ARG A 378 14.16 -30.05 -13.60
CA ARG A 378 13.11 -31.03 -13.32
C ARG A 378 12.74 -31.78 -14.59
N HIS A 379 12.81 -33.11 -14.55
CA HIS A 379 12.41 -34.02 -15.63
C HIS A 379 13.06 -33.73 -17.01
N LEU A 380 14.28 -33.16 -17.06
CA LEU A 380 14.98 -32.95 -18.34
C LEU A 380 15.47 -34.27 -18.96
N PRO A 381 15.71 -34.32 -20.28
CA PRO A 381 16.41 -35.44 -20.90
C PRO A 381 17.77 -35.68 -20.22
N ARG A 382 18.06 -36.92 -19.83
CA ARG A 382 19.28 -37.28 -19.05
C ARG A 382 20.59 -36.75 -19.65
N ARG A 383 20.70 -36.77 -20.98
CA ARG A 383 21.89 -36.25 -21.68
C ARG A 383 22.02 -34.74 -21.58
N PHE A 384 20.90 -34.03 -21.58
CA PHE A 384 20.89 -32.58 -21.44
C PHE A 384 21.27 -32.17 -20.02
N GLU A 385 20.64 -32.78 -19.01
CA GLU A 385 20.96 -32.57 -17.60
C GLU A 385 22.44 -32.81 -17.31
N ARG A 386 22.99 -33.95 -17.79
CA ARG A 386 24.43 -34.25 -17.68
C ARG A 386 25.29 -33.19 -18.34
N GLN A 387 24.90 -32.67 -19.51
CA GLN A 387 25.66 -31.64 -20.20
C GLN A 387 25.66 -30.31 -19.41
N LEU A 388 24.53 -29.93 -18.80
CA LEU A 388 24.47 -28.74 -17.94
C LEU A 388 25.36 -28.89 -16.70
N PHE A 389 25.32 -30.05 -16.03
CA PHE A 389 26.24 -30.34 -14.92
C PHE A 389 27.72 -30.28 -15.35
N ASN A 390 28.06 -30.81 -16.52
CA ASN A 390 29.43 -30.73 -17.05
C ASN A 390 29.89 -29.28 -17.27
N CYS A 391 28.99 -28.40 -17.72
CA CYS A 391 29.29 -26.98 -17.87
C CYS A 391 29.58 -26.33 -16.51
N VAL A 392 28.72 -26.58 -15.51
CA VAL A 392 28.91 -26.09 -14.14
C VAL A 392 30.23 -26.58 -13.54
N GLN A 393 30.53 -27.88 -13.65
CA GLN A 393 31.78 -28.46 -13.14
C GLN A 393 33.03 -27.87 -13.80
N LYS A 394 32.93 -27.45 -15.07
CA LYS A 394 34.03 -26.81 -15.80
C LYS A 394 34.08 -25.29 -15.61
N GLY A 395 33.27 -24.74 -14.70
CA GLY A 395 33.18 -23.31 -14.42
C GLY A 395 32.68 -22.51 -15.62
N ARG A 396 31.80 -23.09 -16.45
CA ARG A 396 31.24 -22.42 -17.63
C ARG A 396 29.89 -21.83 -17.31
N ARG A 397 29.70 -20.58 -17.71
CA ARG A 397 28.43 -19.87 -17.66
C ARG A 397 27.59 -20.22 -18.88
N ILE A 398 26.35 -20.64 -18.66
CA ILE A 398 25.37 -20.92 -19.71
C ILE A 398 24.73 -19.62 -20.17
N HIS A 399 24.75 -19.37 -21.48
CA HIS A 399 24.23 -18.14 -22.10
C HIS A 399 22.91 -18.33 -22.83
N ARG A 400 22.73 -19.50 -23.47
CA ARG A 400 21.55 -19.84 -24.28
C ARG A 400 21.22 -21.30 -24.08
N MET A 401 19.93 -21.62 -24.02
CA MET A 401 19.46 -23.00 -24.20
C MET A 401 18.12 -23.02 -24.93
N ALA A 402 17.77 -24.18 -25.47
CA ALA A 402 16.48 -24.45 -26.07
C ALA A 402 16.10 -25.91 -25.85
N LEU A 403 14.81 -26.18 -25.71
CA LEU A 403 14.22 -27.51 -25.63
C LEU A 403 13.06 -27.58 -26.62
N GLY A 404 12.99 -28.69 -27.35
CA GLY A 404 11.98 -28.96 -28.37
C GLY A 404 10.97 -30.01 -27.93
N PRO A 405 9.82 -30.07 -28.63
CA PRO A 405 8.68 -30.90 -28.25
C PRO A 405 8.96 -32.39 -28.28
N ARG A 406 10.00 -32.84 -29.01
CA ARG A 406 10.40 -34.25 -29.06
C ARG A 406 11.59 -34.55 -28.16
N GLY A 407 11.98 -33.60 -27.30
CA GLY A 407 13.14 -33.72 -26.44
C GLY A 407 14.44 -33.29 -27.09
N GLU A 408 14.40 -32.64 -28.26
CA GLU A 408 15.59 -32.01 -28.83
C GLU A 408 16.08 -30.89 -27.91
N TRP A 409 17.38 -30.72 -27.78
CA TRP A 409 17.91 -29.65 -26.95
C TRP A 409 19.15 -29.03 -27.56
N TYR A 410 19.39 -27.78 -27.18
CA TYR A 410 20.59 -27.01 -27.51
C TYR A 410 21.00 -26.23 -26.27
N CYS A 411 22.30 -26.08 -26.02
CA CYS A 411 22.82 -25.12 -25.05
C CYS A 411 24.19 -24.59 -25.46
N SER A 412 24.50 -23.36 -25.06
CA SER A 412 25.81 -22.74 -25.23
C SER A 412 26.34 -22.15 -23.93
N GLY A 413 27.65 -22.16 -23.76
CA GLY A 413 28.30 -21.59 -22.59
C GLY A 413 29.79 -21.32 -22.78
N ALA A 414 30.26 -20.30 -22.09
CA ALA A 414 31.66 -19.86 -22.10
C ALA A 414 32.18 -19.72 -20.67
N LYS A 415 33.49 -19.59 -20.50
CA LYS A 415 34.06 -19.26 -19.18
C LYS A 415 33.74 -17.81 -18.80
N PRO A 416 33.83 -17.43 -17.51
CA PRO A 416 33.55 -16.06 -17.05
C PRO A 416 34.44 -14.99 -17.71
N ASP A 417 35.66 -15.36 -18.10
CA ASP A 417 36.60 -14.52 -18.84
C ASP A 417 36.23 -14.34 -20.33
N GLY A 418 35.10 -14.89 -20.79
CA GLY A 418 34.66 -14.88 -22.18
C GLY A 418 35.37 -15.89 -23.07
N THR A 419 36.32 -16.67 -22.54
CA THR A 419 37.10 -17.63 -23.34
C THR A 419 36.40 -18.99 -23.47
N GLY A 420 36.77 -19.71 -24.54
CA GLY A 420 36.36 -21.10 -24.76
C GLY A 420 34.86 -21.26 -25.02
N ASP A 421 34.21 -20.30 -25.67
CA ASP A 421 32.79 -20.39 -26.02
C ASP A 421 32.49 -21.68 -26.81
N CYS A 422 31.43 -22.38 -26.42
CA CYS A 422 31.08 -23.70 -26.94
C CYS A 422 29.57 -23.87 -27.00
N CYS A 423 29.09 -24.71 -27.91
CA CYS A 423 27.70 -25.14 -27.95
C CYS A 423 27.58 -26.66 -28.08
N TRP A 424 26.43 -27.17 -27.65
CA TRP A 424 26.09 -28.58 -27.64
C TRP A 424 24.61 -28.74 -27.99
N ALA A 425 24.26 -29.85 -28.62
CA ALA A 425 22.89 -30.19 -28.95
C ALA A 425 22.64 -31.70 -28.82
N SER A 426 21.36 -32.09 -28.77
CA SER A 426 20.95 -33.50 -28.77
C SER A 426 21.29 -34.20 -30.09
N ASP A 427 21.27 -35.54 -30.08
CA ASP A 427 21.46 -36.34 -31.30
C ASP A 427 20.27 -36.23 -32.27
N ASP A 428 19.11 -35.82 -31.77
CA ASP A 428 17.83 -35.78 -32.49
C ASP A 428 17.57 -34.46 -33.25
N VAL A 429 18.47 -33.47 -33.17
CA VAL A 429 18.35 -32.25 -33.99
C VAL A 429 18.60 -32.54 -35.47
N PRO A 430 17.99 -31.77 -36.40
CA PRO A 430 18.21 -31.94 -37.84
C PRO A 430 19.71 -31.89 -38.23
N PRO A 431 20.17 -32.65 -39.24
CA PRO A 431 21.58 -32.67 -39.65
C PRO A 431 22.14 -31.28 -39.99
N ARG A 432 21.32 -30.47 -40.67
CA ARG A 432 21.68 -29.09 -41.03
C ARG A 432 21.81 -28.18 -39.80
N PHE A 433 20.95 -28.37 -38.81
CA PHE A 433 21.09 -27.68 -37.52
C PHE A 433 22.43 -28.01 -36.88
N ARG A 434 22.81 -29.29 -36.82
CA ARG A 434 24.08 -29.70 -36.19
C ARG A 434 25.31 -29.19 -36.92
N ALA A 435 25.26 -29.12 -38.26
CA ALA A 435 26.39 -28.68 -39.07
C ALA A 435 26.67 -27.17 -38.94
N GLU A 436 25.63 -26.36 -38.69
CA GLU A 436 25.71 -24.90 -38.75
C GLU A 436 25.48 -24.23 -37.38
N MET A 437 25.27 -24.98 -36.29
CA MET A 437 25.06 -24.40 -34.96
C MET A 437 26.31 -23.66 -34.46
N GLU A 438 26.10 -22.45 -33.93
CA GLU A 438 27.16 -21.63 -33.34
C GLU A 438 26.91 -21.39 -31.84
N PRO A 439 27.95 -21.11 -31.03
CA PRO A 439 27.78 -20.60 -29.68
C PRO A 439 26.99 -19.28 -29.65
N ASN A 440 26.31 -19.02 -28.53
CA ASN A 440 25.49 -17.82 -28.30
C ASN A 440 24.33 -17.62 -29.30
N SER A 441 23.93 -18.68 -30.02
CA SER A 441 22.79 -18.62 -30.93
C SER A 441 21.46 -18.64 -30.19
N LEU A 442 20.50 -17.82 -30.62
CA LEU A 442 19.14 -17.85 -30.11
C LEU A 442 18.34 -18.91 -30.87
N VAL A 443 17.97 -20.00 -30.18
CA VAL A 443 17.33 -21.16 -30.78
C VAL A 443 15.91 -21.35 -30.26
N THR A 444 15.00 -21.75 -31.13
CA THR A 444 13.70 -22.29 -30.77
C THR A 444 13.36 -23.48 -31.68
N PHE A 445 12.65 -24.47 -31.12
CA PHE A 445 12.19 -25.66 -31.81
C PHE A 445 10.66 -25.65 -31.84
N GLY A 446 10.08 -26.01 -32.98
CA GLY A 446 8.65 -26.21 -33.18
C GLY A 446 8.31 -27.69 -33.40
N ASP A 447 7.08 -27.95 -33.80
CA ASP A 447 6.65 -29.30 -34.19
C ASP A 447 7.22 -29.68 -35.57
N ASN A 448 7.17 -30.95 -35.98
CA ASN A 448 7.50 -31.39 -37.35
C ASN A 448 8.90 -30.98 -37.90
N ASN A 449 9.95 -31.03 -37.07
CA ASN A 449 11.32 -30.56 -37.40
C ASN A 449 11.40 -29.06 -37.72
N GLU A 450 10.45 -28.25 -37.28
CA GLU A 450 10.54 -26.80 -37.34
C GLU A 450 11.61 -26.30 -36.37
N TYR A 451 12.46 -25.40 -36.85
CA TYR A 451 13.37 -24.67 -35.97
C TYR A 451 13.73 -23.32 -36.56
N ALA A 452 14.05 -22.39 -35.68
CA ALA A 452 14.67 -21.12 -36.04
C ALA A 452 15.85 -20.85 -35.12
N MET A 453 16.96 -20.42 -35.71
CA MET A 453 18.21 -20.11 -35.05
C MET A 453 18.73 -18.77 -35.57
N VAL A 454 18.89 -17.81 -34.67
CA VAL A 454 19.62 -16.57 -34.94
C VAL A 454 21.06 -16.80 -34.49
N LEU A 455 21.98 -16.79 -35.44
CA LEU A 455 23.40 -17.13 -35.21
C LEU A 455 24.09 -16.06 -34.38
N GLY A 456 25.05 -16.47 -33.55
CA GLY A 456 25.86 -15.55 -32.74
C GLY A 456 26.71 -14.61 -33.59
N SER A 457 27.21 -15.08 -34.74
CA SER A 457 27.95 -14.28 -35.73
C SER A 457 27.07 -13.34 -36.57
N GLY A 458 25.74 -13.50 -36.50
CA GLY A 458 24.76 -12.80 -37.32
C GLY A 458 24.24 -13.66 -38.47
N GLY A 459 22.95 -13.53 -38.75
CA GLY A 459 22.25 -14.36 -39.74
C GLY A 459 21.18 -15.25 -39.11
N VAL A 460 20.40 -15.91 -39.96
CA VAL A 460 19.24 -16.71 -39.55
C VAL A 460 19.28 -18.04 -40.29
N LEU A 461 19.34 -19.14 -39.53
CA LEU A 461 19.13 -20.49 -40.02
C LEU A 461 17.74 -20.96 -39.58
N SER A 462 16.99 -21.56 -40.49
CA SER A 462 15.66 -22.07 -40.16
C SER A 462 15.25 -23.22 -41.05
N SER A 463 14.28 -24.00 -40.59
CA SER A 463 13.63 -25.06 -41.35
C SER A 463 12.14 -25.04 -41.05
N ASN A 464 11.32 -25.16 -42.10
CA ASN A 464 9.86 -25.29 -42.04
C ASN A 464 9.09 -24.19 -41.27
N ILE A 465 9.69 -23.01 -41.05
CA ILE A 465 9.00 -21.89 -40.40
C ILE A 465 8.17 -21.07 -41.40
N SER A 466 7.20 -20.31 -40.87
CA SER A 466 6.38 -19.41 -41.68
C SER A 466 7.22 -18.36 -42.43
N THR A 467 6.79 -17.99 -43.64
CA THR A 467 7.46 -16.97 -44.47
C THR A 467 7.46 -15.60 -43.79
N SER A 468 6.39 -15.28 -43.05
CA SER A 468 6.27 -14.06 -42.24
C SER A 468 7.34 -13.97 -41.16
N LEU A 469 7.52 -15.06 -40.38
CA LEU A 469 8.56 -15.11 -39.34
C LEU A 469 9.95 -15.00 -39.96
N LEU A 470 10.24 -15.76 -41.04
CA LEU A 470 11.52 -15.69 -41.72
C LEU A 470 11.83 -14.28 -42.24
N HIS A 471 10.84 -13.60 -42.82
CA HIS A 471 11.00 -12.23 -43.30
C HIS A 471 11.30 -11.26 -42.15
N ARG A 472 10.62 -11.43 -41.00
CA ARG A 472 10.86 -10.60 -39.81
C ARG A 472 12.25 -10.83 -39.23
N LEU A 473 12.67 -12.08 -39.07
CA LEU A 473 14.00 -12.42 -38.54
C LEU A 473 15.14 -11.88 -39.43
N LYS A 474 14.97 -11.91 -40.76
CA LYS A 474 15.97 -11.35 -41.70
C LYS A 474 16.06 -9.82 -41.66
N ARG A 475 14.99 -9.13 -41.25
CA ARG A 475 14.95 -7.65 -41.15
C ARG A 475 15.32 -7.15 -39.76
N ALA A 476 15.19 -7.97 -38.74
CA ALA A 476 15.53 -7.61 -37.37
C ALA A 476 17.05 -7.37 -37.25
N ARG A 477 17.42 -6.20 -36.73
CA ARG A 477 18.82 -5.91 -36.37
C ARG A 477 19.22 -6.66 -35.11
N ARG A 478 18.26 -6.88 -34.21
CA ARG A 478 18.47 -7.60 -32.95
C ARG A 478 17.19 -8.32 -32.56
N VAL A 479 17.29 -9.62 -32.33
CA VAL A 479 16.20 -10.45 -31.79
C VAL A 479 16.45 -10.65 -30.30
N HIS A 480 15.48 -10.28 -29.47
CA HIS A 480 15.52 -10.39 -28.02
C HIS A 480 14.93 -11.71 -27.53
N MET A 481 13.84 -12.17 -28.14
CA MET A 481 13.14 -13.42 -27.79
C MET A 481 12.51 -13.99 -29.05
N MET A 482 12.46 -15.32 -29.15
CA MET A 482 11.69 -16.01 -30.18
C MET A 482 11.13 -17.32 -29.63
N LEU A 483 9.90 -17.63 -30.00
CA LEU A 483 9.23 -18.88 -29.67
C LEU A 483 8.44 -19.39 -30.89
N LEU A 484 8.55 -20.68 -31.19
CA LEU A 484 7.61 -21.38 -32.05
C LEU A 484 6.51 -22.03 -31.22
N ALA A 485 5.27 -21.83 -31.63
CA ALA A 485 4.08 -22.47 -31.09
C ALA A 485 3.60 -23.60 -32.03
N ARG A 486 2.54 -24.30 -31.64
CA ARG A 486 1.94 -25.35 -32.47
C ARG A 486 1.41 -24.78 -33.79
N TYR A 487 1.37 -25.62 -34.82
CA TYR A 487 0.79 -25.29 -36.13
C TYR A 487 1.39 -24.07 -36.82
N GLY A 488 2.70 -23.83 -36.66
CA GLY A 488 3.41 -22.72 -37.30
C GLY A 488 3.17 -21.35 -36.68
N GLY A 489 2.49 -21.29 -35.52
CA GLY A 489 2.36 -20.07 -34.73
C GLY A 489 3.72 -19.64 -34.14
N TYR A 490 3.88 -18.35 -33.85
CA TYR A 490 5.13 -17.82 -33.30
C TYR A 490 4.93 -16.57 -32.44
N VAL A 491 5.90 -16.33 -31.57
CA VAL A 491 6.11 -15.05 -30.88
C VAL A 491 7.55 -14.61 -31.14
N VAL A 492 7.76 -13.37 -31.56
CA VAL A 492 9.11 -12.80 -31.64
C VAL A 492 9.14 -11.40 -31.05
N LYS A 493 10.17 -11.11 -30.26
CA LYS A 493 10.50 -9.77 -29.80
C LYS A 493 11.80 -9.35 -30.45
N ASP A 494 11.77 -8.30 -31.23
CA ASP A 494 12.95 -7.71 -31.86
C ASP A 494 13.06 -6.21 -31.55
N ASN A 495 14.01 -5.55 -32.20
CA ASN A 495 14.21 -4.12 -32.07
C ASN A 495 13.08 -3.27 -32.69
N LEU A 496 12.17 -3.86 -33.47
CA LEU A 496 11.00 -3.18 -34.06
C LEU A 496 9.76 -3.33 -33.17
N GLY A 497 9.75 -4.33 -32.27
CA GLY A 497 8.71 -4.54 -31.27
C GLY A 497 8.38 -6.02 -31.10
N MET A 498 7.16 -6.29 -30.63
CA MET A 498 6.60 -7.65 -30.57
C MET A 498 5.94 -7.99 -31.93
N ASP A 499 6.05 -9.25 -32.35
CA ASP A 499 5.17 -9.91 -33.30
C ASP A 499 4.60 -11.16 -32.67
N CYS A 500 3.39 -11.50 -33.07
CA CYS A 500 2.85 -12.83 -32.85
C CYS A 500 1.91 -13.19 -33.99
N SER A 501 1.78 -14.48 -34.26
CA SER A 501 0.86 -15.02 -35.25
C SER A 501 0.53 -16.46 -34.89
N GLY A 502 -0.70 -16.89 -35.15
CA GLY A 502 -1.11 -18.28 -34.96
C GLY A 502 -1.17 -18.70 -33.48
N LEU A 503 -1.46 -17.75 -32.58
CA LEU A 503 -1.74 -18.02 -31.17
C LEU A 503 -3.23 -17.84 -30.87
N ASP A 504 -3.63 -18.16 -29.64
CA ASP A 504 -4.97 -17.86 -29.17
C ASP A 504 -5.26 -16.34 -29.25
N PRO A 505 -6.42 -15.91 -29.79
CA PRO A 505 -6.74 -14.50 -29.99
C PRO A 505 -6.69 -13.64 -28.71
N GLU A 506 -7.10 -14.18 -27.56
CA GLU A 506 -7.03 -13.46 -26.28
C GLU A 506 -5.57 -13.28 -25.85
N PHE A 507 -4.74 -14.28 -26.10
CA PHE A 507 -3.30 -14.23 -25.82
C PHE A 507 -2.57 -13.26 -26.77
N GLU A 508 -2.91 -13.25 -28.06
CA GLU A 508 -2.37 -12.25 -29.00
C GLU A 508 -2.77 -10.83 -28.60
N ALA A 509 -4.01 -10.61 -28.15
CA ALA A 509 -4.46 -9.31 -27.67
C ALA A 509 -3.65 -8.85 -26.46
N ALA A 510 -3.43 -9.73 -25.48
CA ALA A 510 -2.60 -9.45 -24.30
C ALA A 510 -1.13 -9.16 -24.66
N LEU A 511 -0.57 -9.83 -25.67
CA LEU A 511 0.82 -9.61 -26.12
C LEU A 511 1.01 -8.35 -26.97
N ARG A 512 -0.07 -7.78 -27.53
CA ARG A 512 -0.02 -6.49 -28.24
C ARG A 512 0.12 -5.30 -27.29
N GLU A 513 -0.34 -5.43 -26.05
CA GLU A 513 0.01 -4.47 -24.99
C GLU A 513 1.48 -4.63 -24.62
N ARG A 514 2.28 -3.57 -24.78
CA ARG A 514 3.76 -3.62 -24.71
C ARG A 514 4.23 -4.12 -23.33
N PRO A 515 4.78 -5.34 -23.20
CA PRO A 515 5.36 -5.77 -21.94
C PRO A 515 6.67 -5.02 -21.70
N ARG A 516 6.78 -4.30 -20.58
CA ARG A 516 8.03 -3.69 -20.13
C ARG A 516 8.95 -4.81 -19.62
N GLY A 517 10.03 -5.13 -20.34
CA GLY A 517 11.01 -6.15 -19.92
C GLY A 517 11.79 -6.79 -21.07
N ALA A 518 12.95 -7.37 -20.79
CA ALA A 518 13.85 -8.01 -21.77
C ALA A 518 14.10 -9.51 -21.52
N GLY A 519 13.34 -10.13 -20.60
CA GLY A 519 13.48 -11.54 -20.25
C GLY A 519 13.10 -12.46 -21.41
N GLN A 520 13.73 -13.64 -21.48
CA GLN A 520 13.45 -14.69 -22.46
C GLN A 520 12.36 -15.62 -21.91
N ILE A 521 11.18 -15.68 -22.53
CA ILE A 521 10.15 -16.68 -22.26
C ILE A 521 10.42 -17.82 -23.23
N CYS A 522 10.94 -18.94 -22.75
CA CYS A 522 10.90 -20.16 -23.55
C CYS A 522 9.68 -20.96 -23.07
N THR A 523 8.77 -21.20 -24.01
CA THR A 523 7.59 -22.09 -23.96
C THR A 523 6.48 -21.67 -23.00
N GLY A 524 5.40 -21.12 -23.57
CA GLY A 524 4.10 -21.04 -22.92
C GLY A 524 3.20 -22.17 -23.41
N LYS A 525 2.68 -22.98 -22.49
CA LYS A 525 1.37 -23.60 -22.73
C LYS A 525 0.35 -22.45 -22.77
N PRO A 526 -0.48 -22.28 -23.80
CA PRO A 526 -1.80 -21.74 -23.52
C PRO A 526 -2.47 -22.77 -22.59
N CYS A 527 -2.91 -22.34 -21.42
CA CYS A 527 -3.77 -23.14 -20.57
C CYS A 527 -5.00 -23.53 -21.40
N ALA A 528 -5.07 -24.78 -21.86
CA ALA A 528 -6.33 -25.40 -22.21
C ALA A 528 -7.08 -25.70 -20.90
N CYS A 529 -7.67 -24.66 -20.31
CA CYS A 529 -8.72 -24.79 -19.31
C CYS A 529 -9.98 -24.17 -19.89
N MET A 530 -10.66 -24.90 -20.79
CA MET A 530 -12.12 -24.99 -20.88
C MET A 530 -12.49 -25.84 -22.10
N ALA A 531 -12.55 -27.15 -21.90
CA ALA A 531 -13.46 -28.01 -22.64
C ALA A 531 -13.79 -29.20 -21.73
N SER A 532 -14.88 -29.08 -20.96
CA SER A 532 -15.68 -30.28 -20.71
C SER A 532 -16.17 -30.77 -22.07
N PRO A 533 -16.31 -32.08 -22.26
CA PRO A 533 -17.66 -32.57 -22.18
C PRO A 533 -17.78 -33.93 -21.48
N ARG A 534 -18.98 -34.19 -21.01
CA ARG A 534 -19.49 -35.54 -20.78
C ARG A 534 -19.29 -36.39 -22.04
N CYS A 535 -19.18 -37.69 -21.80
CA CYS A 535 -19.08 -38.84 -22.71
C CYS A 535 -17.65 -39.23 -23.10
#